data_AF-A0A814BVW2-F1
#
_entry.id   AF-A0A814BVW2-F1
#
_cell.length_a   1.000
_cell.length_b   1.000
_cell.length_c   1.000
_cell.angle_alpha   90.00
_cell.angle_beta   90.00
_cell.angle_gamma   90.00
#
_symmetry.space_group_name_H-M   'P 1'
#
loop_
_entity.id
_entity.type
_entity.pdbx_description
1 polymer ?
#
loop_
_entity_poly.entity_id
_entity_poly.type
_entity_poly.pdbx_seq_one_letter_code
_entity_poly.pdbx_strand_id
1 'polypeptide(L)'
;MPDVYMIAESANEVELSRLLQLVLGCAVNCERKRCYIEHIRSMEESVQHILMNAIQELMNQEYQMIKERHPELEDQLKHVLEELNHTIKVKDEIENHCHELDRQIAVLQNDNLDLIQEVTCLNERIQQYERAKNAEEASYICFNNLQQQRIQSQQDEISELEISTFDRFKSLMNEIKLLRKANKNLRIISFDDGNIKCSNDCIDDRSIHLDVVQTNSQDQFTVSLEDLKNLNSPADVRKHLIHSLQEENHSEQILLLEADYQQLKDQNNQLTNDLWMANQKILELNATLKDTTTLVDNSTEVADLKKSLNYAMSQYEQESIRMQSQINELQQKLEMTEQQLTEKDALLMKKAEEIDALEKYYLQYLEKAKMIIRQMDPHSSHSFINRKVQSLQQQLNEKNRRLCELEKKNMRKYKLPVMIEGND
;
A
#
# COMPACT_ATOMS: atom_id res chain seq x y z
N MET A 1 -53.96 25.64 -55.09
CA MET A 1 -54.76 24.82 -56.02
C MET A 1 -55.17 25.72 -57.18
N PRO A 2 -54.91 25.32 -58.44
CA PRO A 2 -55.26 26.12 -59.63
C PRO A 2 -56.79 26.14 -59.87
N ASP A 3 -57.30 27.28 -60.34
CA ASP A 3 -58.73 27.45 -60.65
C ASP A 3 -59.04 26.98 -62.09
N VAL A 4 -59.60 25.78 -62.18
CA VAL A 4 -59.94 25.13 -63.45
C VAL A 4 -61.05 25.85 -64.21
N TYR A 5 -61.94 26.57 -63.51
CA TYR A 5 -63.03 27.30 -64.13
C TYR A 5 -62.50 28.51 -64.91
N MET A 6 -61.55 29.24 -64.32
CA MET A 6 -60.87 30.37 -64.96
C MET A 6 -60.03 29.93 -66.17
N ILE A 7 -59.43 28.73 -66.13
CA ILE A 7 -58.71 28.15 -67.27
C ILE A 7 -59.69 27.84 -68.42
N ALA A 8 -60.83 27.22 -68.10
CA ALA A 8 -61.80 26.78 -69.10
C ALA A 8 -62.57 27.94 -69.77
N GLU A 9 -62.91 28.99 -69.02
CA GLU A 9 -63.75 30.09 -69.52
C GLU A 9 -62.94 31.24 -70.13
N SER A 10 -61.77 31.55 -69.57
CA SER A 10 -60.98 32.75 -69.94
C SER A 10 -59.58 32.46 -70.48
N ALA A 11 -59.19 31.18 -70.60
CA ALA A 11 -57.84 30.77 -70.99
C ALA A 11 -56.74 31.49 -70.18
N ASN A 12 -56.98 31.69 -68.88
CA ASN A 12 -56.08 32.44 -68.02
C ASN A 12 -54.71 31.75 -67.91
N GLU A 13 -53.67 32.41 -68.45
CA GLU A 13 -52.29 31.91 -68.49
C GLU A 13 -51.70 31.66 -67.09
N VAL A 14 -52.11 32.42 -66.08
CA VAL A 14 -51.59 32.30 -64.71
C VAL A 14 -52.10 31.02 -64.04
N GLU A 15 -53.40 30.74 -64.18
CA GLU A 15 -53.99 29.52 -63.62
C GLU A 15 -53.55 28.27 -64.39
N LEU A 16 -53.37 28.39 -65.71
CA LEU A 16 -52.76 27.33 -66.52
C LEU A 16 -51.31 27.06 -66.09
N SER A 17 -50.53 28.10 -65.81
CA SER A 17 -49.15 27.97 -65.32
C SER A 17 -49.10 27.27 -63.97
N ARG A 18 -50.02 27.58 -63.04
CA ARG A 18 -50.15 26.89 -61.75
C ARG A 18 -50.52 25.41 -61.91
N LEU A 19 -51.39 25.09 -62.88
CA LEU A 19 -51.74 23.70 -63.19
C LEU A 19 -50.54 22.92 -63.76
N LEU A 20 -49.81 23.52 -64.70
CA LEU A 20 -48.60 22.93 -65.27
C LEU A 20 -47.49 22.76 -64.22
N GLN A 21 -47.33 23.72 -63.32
CA GLN A 21 -46.43 23.62 -62.17
C GLN A 21 -46.78 22.42 -61.29
N LEU A 22 -48.06 22.19 -60.97
CA LEU A 22 -48.48 21.02 -60.20
C LEU A 22 -48.15 19.70 -60.92
N VAL A 23 -48.38 19.62 -62.24
CA VAL A 23 -48.03 18.45 -63.06
C VAL A 23 -46.52 18.21 -63.06
N LEU A 24 -45.72 19.29 -63.16
CA LEU A 24 -44.27 19.24 -63.04
C LEU A 24 -43.84 18.71 -61.66
N GLY A 25 -44.47 19.20 -60.58
CA GLY A 25 -44.27 18.70 -59.21
C GLY A 25 -44.50 17.19 -59.09
N CYS A 26 -45.60 16.70 -59.66
CA CYS A 26 -45.89 15.26 -59.72
C CYS A 26 -44.83 14.49 -60.52
N ALA A 27 -44.37 15.03 -61.65
CA ALA A 27 -43.35 14.39 -62.48
C ALA A 27 -42.00 14.27 -61.76
N VAL A 28 -41.60 15.28 -60.98
CA VAL A 28 -40.32 15.26 -60.23
C VAL A 28 -40.40 14.50 -58.90
N ASN A 29 -41.59 14.24 -58.36
CA ASN A 29 -41.79 13.48 -57.12
C ASN A 29 -42.26 12.02 -57.33
N CYS A 30 -42.40 11.57 -58.59
CA CYS A 30 -42.80 10.19 -58.90
C CYS A 30 -41.62 9.19 -58.89
N GLU A 31 -41.91 7.89 -58.99
CA GLU A 31 -40.90 6.81 -59.05
C GLU A 31 -39.94 6.98 -60.23
N ARG A 32 -40.41 7.55 -61.35
CA ARG A 32 -39.61 7.80 -62.56
C ARG A 32 -38.94 9.18 -62.59
N LYS A 33 -38.86 9.88 -61.45
CA LYS A 33 -38.30 11.24 -61.33
C LYS A 33 -36.94 11.43 -62.00
N ARG A 34 -36.06 10.42 -61.95
CA ARG A 34 -34.74 10.48 -62.59
C ARG A 34 -34.83 10.75 -64.09
N CYS A 35 -35.76 10.10 -64.80
CA CYS A 35 -35.95 10.28 -66.24
C CYS A 35 -36.46 11.69 -66.59
N TYR A 36 -37.37 12.24 -65.76
CA TYR A 36 -37.89 13.59 -65.96
C TYR A 36 -36.85 14.67 -65.63
N ILE A 37 -36.05 14.49 -64.56
CA ILE A 37 -34.95 15.40 -64.20
C ILE A 37 -33.85 15.39 -65.28
N GLU A 38 -33.50 14.22 -65.81
CA GLU A 38 -32.57 14.11 -66.94
C GLU A 38 -33.11 14.79 -68.21
N HIS A 39 -34.41 14.67 -68.48
CA HIS A 39 -35.03 15.36 -69.59
C HIS A 39 -34.96 16.89 -69.42
N ILE A 40 -35.25 17.41 -68.23
CA ILE A 40 -35.09 18.83 -67.89
C ILE A 40 -33.64 19.28 -68.13
N ARG A 41 -32.65 18.50 -67.67
CA ARG A 41 -31.22 18.79 -67.88
C ARG A 41 -30.80 18.84 -69.36
N SER A 42 -31.57 18.21 -70.26
CA SER A 42 -31.31 18.26 -71.70
C SER A 42 -31.95 19.46 -72.43
N MET A 43 -32.79 20.25 -71.73
CA MET A 43 -33.45 21.44 -72.29
C MET A 43 -32.52 22.66 -72.29
N GLU A 44 -32.96 23.78 -72.87
CA GLU A 44 -32.23 25.05 -72.86
C GLU A 44 -32.11 25.66 -71.45
N GLU A 45 -30.99 26.32 -71.13
CA GLU A 45 -30.72 26.87 -69.78
C GLU A 45 -31.82 27.83 -69.28
N SER A 46 -32.38 28.65 -70.17
CA SER A 46 -33.48 29.57 -69.84
C SER A 46 -34.71 28.82 -69.32
N VAL A 47 -35.05 27.70 -69.95
CA VAL A 47 -36.18 26.82 -69.58
C VAL A 47 -35.85 26.03 -68.30
N GLN A 48 -34.61 25.54 -68.18
CA GLN A 48 -34.15 24.86 -66.97
C GLN A 48 -34.28 25.75 -65.73
N HIS A 49 -33.91 27.03 -65.83
CA HIS A 49 -34.04 27.98 -64.72
C HIS A 49 -35.50 28.22 -64.32
N ILE A 50 -36.41 28.37 -65.29
CA ILE A 50 -37.85 28.53 -65.01
C ILE A 50 -38.41 27.28 -64.30
N LEU A 51 -38.07 26.09 -64.79
CA LEU A 51 -38.51 24.82 -64.21
C LEU A 51 -37.89 24.59 -62.82
N MET A 52 -36.62 24.92 -62.62
CA MET A 52 -35.95 24.85 -61.32
C MET A 52 -36.62 25.76 -60.29
N ASN A 53 -36.92 27.01 -60.68
CA ASN A 53 -37.62 27.95 -59.82
C ASN A 53 -39.04 27.44 -59.48
N ALA A 54 -39.77 26.91 -60.46
CA ALA A 54 -41.10 26.35 -60.25
C ALA A 54 -41.10 25.11 -59.32
N ILE A 55 -40.07 24.26 -59.41
CA ILE A 55 -39.85 23.11 -58.51
C ILE A 55 -39.48 23.59 -57.11
N GLN A 56 -38.56 24.55 -56.98
CA GLN A 56 -38.15 25.11 -55.69
C GLN A 56 -39.31 25.81 -54.99
N GLU A 57 -40.14 26.55 -55.71
CA GLU A 57 -41.34 27.21 -55.17
C GLU A 57 -42.35 26.18 -54.64
N LEU A 58 -42.56 25.06 -55.34
CA LEU A 58 -43.41 23.97 -54.88
C LEU A 58 -42.87 23.30 -53.62
N MET A 59 -41.57 22.97 -53.60
CA MET A 59 -40.92 22.34 -52.44
C MET A 59 -40.95 23.25 -51.21
N ASN A 60 -40.77 24.56 -51.41
CA ASN A 60 -40.84 25.56 -50.34
C ASN A 60 -42.28 25.75 -49.85
N GLN A 61 -43.27 25.77 -50.74
CA GLN A 61 -44.69 25.82 -50.35
C GLN A 61 -45.12 24.56 -49.60
N GLU A 62 -44.66 23.37 -50.03
CA GLU A 62 -44.93 22.10 -49.34
C GLU A 62 -44.27 22.08 -47.94
N TYR A 63 -43.03 22.57 -47.82
CA TYR A 63 -42.35 22.75 -46.54
C TYR A 63 -43.10 23.70 -45.60
N GLN A 64 -43.51 24.87 -46.10
CA GLN A 64 -44.28 25.83 -45.30
C GLN A 64 -45.65 25.28 -44.90
N MET A 65 -46.32 24.53 -45.78
CA MET A 65 -47.61 23.89 -45.49
C MET A 65 -47.48 22.78 -44.43
N ILE A 66 -46.39 21.99 -44.47
CA ILE A 66 -46.11 20.97 -43.45
C ILE A 66 -45.78 21.65 -42.11
N LYS A 67 -44.98 22.71 -42.14
CA LYS A 67 -44.64 23.55 -40.99
C LYS A 67 -45.86 24.21 -40.36
N GLU A 68 -46.78 24.75 -41.16
CA GLU A 68 -48.04 25.35 -40.68
C GLU A 68 -49.04 24.31 -40.16
N ARG A 69 -49.08 23.10 -40.75
CA ARG A 69 -49.95 22.00 -40.28
C ARG A 69 -49.44 21.30 -39.03
N HIS A 70 -48.12 21.30 -38.82
CA HIS A 70 -47.48 20.59 -37.74
C HIS A 70 -46.38 21.43 -37.05
N PRO A 71 -46.72 22.61 -36.50
CA PRO A 71 -45.75 23.46 -35.79
C PRO A 71 -45.16 22.74 -34.56
N GLU A 72 -45.97 21.89 -33.92
CA GLU A 72 -45.56 21.09 -32.75
C GLU A 72 -44.39 20.15 -33.06
N LEU A 73 -44.27 19.62 -34.28
CA LEU A 73 -43.14 18.75 -34.66
C LEU A 73 -41.84 19.53 -34.81
N GLU A 74 -41.90 20.78 -35.25
CA GLU A 74 -40.73 21.65 -35.39
C GLU A 74 -40.24 22.11 -34.01
N ASP A 75 -41.16 22.43 -33.11
CA ASP A 75 -40.86 22.74 -31.70
C ASP A 75 -40.29 21.52 -30.97
N GLN A 76 -40.85 20.32 -31.20
CA GLN A 76 -40.30 19.07 -30.66
C GLN A 76 -38.88 18.79 -31.20
N LEU A 77 -38.65 18.96 -32.50
CA LEU A 77 -37.32 18.79 -33.10
C LEU A 77 -36.30 19.76 -32.49
N LYS A 78 -36.69 21.02 -32.31
CA LYS A 78 -35.86 22.04 -31.68
C LYS A 78 -35.55 21.68 -30.23
N HIS A 79 -36.55 21.23 -29.48
CA HIS A 79 -36.38 20.79 -28.10
C HIS A 79 -35.41 19.61 -27.98
N VAL A 80 -35.57 18.58 -28.83
CA VAL A 80 -34.66 17.42 -28.87
C VAL A 80 -33.23 17.84 -29.23
N LEU A 81 -33.05 18.80 -30.14
CA LEU A 81 -31.73 19.34 -30.46
C LEU A 81 -31.11 20.11 -29.30
N GLU A 82 -31.90 20.86 -28.54
CA GLU A 82 -31.46 21.55 -27.33
C GLU A 82 -31.06 20.56 -26.23
N GLU A 83 -31.85 19.52 -26.00
CA GLU A 83 -31.55 18.43 -25.06
C GLU A 83 -30.29 17.64 -25.46
N LEU A 84 -30.13 17.34 -26.75
CA LEU A 84 -28.94 16.68 -27.29
C LEU A 84 -27.69 17.54 -27.05
N ASN A 85 -27.76 18.84 -27.37
CA ASN A 85 -26.64 19.75 -27.12
C ASN A 85 -26.33 19.91 -25.63
N HIS A 86 -27.35 19.91 -24.78
CA HIS A 86 -27.15 19.93 -23.33
C HIS A 86 -26.45 18.64 -22.85
N THR A 87 -26.89 17.49 -23.35
CA THR A 87 -26.30 16.19 -23.02
C THR A 87 -24.85 16.10 -23.49
N ILE A 88 -24.53 16.62 -24.68
CA ILE A 88 -23.14 16.69 -25.17
C ILE A 88 -22.27 17.53 -24.22
N LYS A 89 -22.74 18.69 -23.77
CA LYS A 89 -21.98 19.53 -22.82
C LYS A 89 -21.74 18.82 -21.50
N VAL A 90 -22.77 18.20 -20.94
CA VAL A 90 -22.64 17.43 -19.69
C VAL A 90 -21.67 16.26 -19.86
N LYS A 91 -21.72 15.57 -21.01
CA LYS A 91 -20.77 14.51 -21.34
C LYS A 91 -19.34 15.05 -21.38
N ASP A 92 -19.09 16.18 -22.04
CA ASP A 92 -17.76 16.79 -22.12
C ASP A 92 -17.25 17.24 -20.72
N GLU A 93 -18.13 17.76 -19.87
CA GLU A 93 -17.81 18.09 -18.47
C GLU A 93 -17.41 16.85 -17.66
N ILE A 94 -18.14 15.74 -17.82
CA ILE A 94 -17.80 14.45 -17.18
C ILE A 94 -16.48 13.91 -17.70
N GLU A 95 -16.23 13.96 -19.01
CA GLU A 95 -14.95 13.52 -19.60
C GLU A 95 -13.78 14.33 -19.05
N ASN A 96 -13.93 15.66 -18.93
CA ASN A 96 -12.91 16.50 -18.31
C ASN A 96 -12.68 16.16 -16.83
N HIS A 97 -13.75 15.87 -16.07
CA HIS A 97 -13.62 15.46 -14.68
C HIS A 97 -12.92 14.10 -14.55
N CYS A 98 -13.25 13.13 -15.41
CA CYS A 98 -12.56 11.85 -15.48
C CYS A 98 -11.06 12.02 -15.77
N HIS A 99 -10.69 12.87 -16.74
CA HIS A 99 -9.29 13.14 -17.05
C HIS A 99 -8.53 13.78 -15.89
N GLU A 100 -9.16 14.68 -15.14
CA GLU A 100 -8.52 15.27 -13.95
C GLU A 100 -8.37 14.24 -12.83
N LEU A 101 -9.36 13.37 -12.60
CA LEU A 101 -9.23 12.26 -11.64
C LEU A 101 -8.12 11.29 -12.05
N ASP A 102 -8.00 10.93 -13.32
CA ASP A 102 -6.91 10.08 -13.83
C ASP A 102 -5.53 10.72 -13.58
N ARG A 103 -5.42 12.04 -13.76
CA ARG A 103 -4.19 12.79 -13.47
C ARG A 103 -3.86 12.76 -11.98
N GLN A 104 -4.84 12.95 -11.12
CA GLN A 104 -4.66 12.88 -9.66
C GLN A 104 -4.24 11.47 -9.22
N ILE A 105 -4.88 10.43 -9.77
CA ILE A 105 -4.51 9.03 -9.52
C ILE A 105 -3.06 8.79 -9.94
N ALA A 106 -2.63 9.29 -11.10
CA ALA A 106 -1.25 9.13 -11.57
C ALA A 106 -0.23 9.80 -10.65
N VAL A 107 -0.53 11.01 -10.13
CA VAL A 107 0.34 11.70 -9.16
C VAL A 107 0.43 10.90 -7.86
N LEU A 108 -0.71 10.49 -7.29
CA LEU A 108 -0.74 9.70 -6.06
C LEU A 108 -0.03 8.35 -6.21
N GLN A 109 -0.10 7.73 -7.39
CA GLN A 109 0.65 6.50 -7.69
C GLN A 109 2.16 6.73 -7.69
N ASN A 110 2.63 7.85 -8.26
CA ASN A 110 4.05 8.21 -8.21
C ASN A 110 4.51 8.49 -6.78
N ASP A 111 3.76 9.27 -6.01
CA ASP A 111 4.08 9.56 -4.62
C ASP A 111 4.13 8.28 -3.77
N ASN A 112 3.22 7.33 -4.02
CA ASN A 112 3.23 6.03 -3.34
C ASN A 112 4.47 5.21 -3.72
N LEU A 113 4.90 5.23 -4.98
CA LEU A 113 6.15 4.59 -5.40
C LEU A 113 7.38 5.22 -4.73
N ASP A 114 7.42 6.55 -4.62
CA ASP A 114 8.50 7.27 -3.96
C ASP A 114 8.56 6.94 -2.45
N LEU A 115 7.40 6.90 -1.79
CA LEU A 115 7.29 6.48 -0.39
C LEU A 115 7.72 5.02 -0.19
N ILE A 116 7.35 4.10 -1.08
CA ILE A 116 7.79 2.71 -1.04
C ILE A 116 9.32 2.62 -1.17
N GLN A 117 9.92 3.41 -2.07
CA GLN A 117 11.36 3.48 -2.21
C GLN A 117 12.04 4.02 -0.94
N GLU A 118 11.49 5.09 -0.34
CA GLU A 118 12.03 5.65 0.91
C GLU A 118 11.95 4.64 2.07
N VAL A 119 10.81 3.97 2.24
CA VAL A 119 10.64 2.91 3.25
C VAL A 119 11.64 1.78 3.02
N THR A 120 11.88 1.39 1.77
CA THR A 120 12.86 0.36 1.43
C THR A 120 14.28 0.79 1.82
N CYS A 121 14.70 2.01 1.45
CA CYS A 121 15.99 2.57 1.82
C CYS A 121 16.19 2.68 3.33
N LEU A 122 15.16 3.13 4.06
CA LEU A 122 15.21 3.22 5.53
C LEU A 122 15.33 1.85 6.17
N ASN A 123 14.60 0.85 5.68
CA ASN A 123 14.71 -0.53 6.16
C ASN A 123 16.09 -1.13 5.90
N GLU A 124 16.68 -0.89 4.73
CA GLU A 124 18.06 -1.31 4.44
C GLU A 124 19.05 -0.66 5.41
N ARG A 125 18.86 0.63 5.73
CA ARG A 125 19.71 1.34 6.68
C ARG A 125 19.57 0.78 8.09
N ILE A 126 18.36 0.45 8.54
CA ILE A 126 18.10 -0.23 9.82
C ILE A 126 18.82 -1.58 9.85
N GLN A 127 18.69 -2.40 8.80
CA GLN A 127 19.39 -3.68 8.72
C GLN A 127 20.91 -3.54 8.77
N GLN A 128 21.47 -2.48 8.15
CA GLN A 128 22.91 -2.19 8.26
C GLN A 128 23.31 -1.86 9.69
N TYR A 129 22.53 -1.05 10.41
CA TYR A 129 22.78 -0.76 11.82
C TYR A 129 22.70 -2.02 12.69
N GLU A 130 21.72 -2.89 12.47
CA GLU A 130 21.60 -4.17 13.19
C GLU A 130 22.80 -5.08 12.93
N ARG A 131 23.27 -5.17 11.68
CA ARG A 131 24.48 -5.93 11.34
C ARG A 131 25.73 -5.37 12.02
N ALA A 132 25.89 -4.05 12.02
CA ALA A 132 27.02 -3.39 12.68
C ALA A 132 26.99 -3.62 14.19
N LYS A 133 25.82 -3.48 14.82
CA LYS A 133 25.62 -3.75 16.25
C LYS A 133 25.95 -5.20 16.61
N ASN A 134 25.45 -6.17 15.83
CA ASN A 134 25.74 -7.59 16.07
C ASN A 134 27.23 -7.90 15.89
N ALA A 135 27.92 -7.26 14.94
CA ALA A 135 29.36 -7.41 14.77
C ALA A 135 30.15 -6.83 15.95
N GLU A 136 29.71 -5.69 16.50
CA GLU A 136 30.29 -5.10 17.69
C GLU A 136 30.10 -5.98 18.94
N GLU A 137 28.89 -6.52 19.14
CA GLU A 137 28.59 -7.49 20.20
C GLU A 137 29.46 -8.76 20.06
N ALA A 138 29.60 -9.31 18.85
CA ALA A 138 30.45 -10.46 18.59
C ALA A 138 31.94 -10.16 18.86
N SER A 139 32.41 -8.96 18.50
CA SER A 139 33.77 -8.51 18.79
C SER A 139 34.03 -8.40 20.30
N TYR A 140 33.07 -7.83 21.03
CA TYR A 140 33.13 -7.71 22.49
C TYR A 140 33.18 -9.09 23.18
N ILE A 141 32.34 -10.03 22.75
CA ILE A 141 32.36 -11.42 23.24
C ILE A 141 33.71 -12.08 22.96
N CYS A 142 34.24 -11.93 21.74
CA CYS A 142 35.55 -12.47 21.36
C CYS A 142 36.67 -11.91 22.24
N PHE A 143 36.68 -10.59 22.45
CA PHE A 143 37.65 -9.93 23.32
C PHE A 143 37.59 -10.45 24.76
N ASN A 144 36.39 -10.54 25.34
CA ASN A 144 36.20 -11.07 26.69
C ASN A 144 36.64 -12.52 26.83
N ASN A 145 36.31 -13.38 25.86
CA ASN A 145 36.76 -14.77 25.86
C ASN A 145 38.29 -14.88 25.81
N LEU A 146 38.94 -14.05 24.99
CA LEU A 146 40.41 -14.03 24.92
C LEU A 146 41.04 -13.52 26.22
N GLN A 147 40.46 -12.48 26.82
CA GLN A 147 40.83 -11.97 28.15
C GLN A 147 40.71 -13.07 29.22
N GLN A 148 39.58 -13.77 29.24
CA GLN A 148 39.32 -14.85 30.19
C GLN A 148 40.28 -16.03 29.98
N GLN A 149 40.59 -16.39 28.74
CA GLN A 149 41.59 -17.41 28.43
C GLN A 149 42.99 -17.00 28.93
N ARG A 150 43.35 -15.73 28.81
CA ARG A 150 44.62 -15.19 29.31
C ARG A 150 44.69 -15.26 30.84
N ILE A 151 43.61 -14.85 31.52
CA ILE A 151 43.51 -14.96 32.98
C ILE A 151 43.63 -16.41 33.43
N GLN A 152 42.94 -17.33 32.77
CA GLN A 152 43.01 -18.76 33.10
C GLN A 152 44.44 -19.30 32.93
N SER A 153 45.11 -18.97 31.82
CA SER A 153 46.50 -19.38 31.59
C SER A 153 47.45 -18.85 32.68
N GLN A 154 47.24 -17.62 33.15
CA GLN A 154 48.04 -17.05 34.25
C GLN A 154 47.73 -17.72 35.60
N GLN A 155 46.47 -18.07 35.86
CA GLN A 155 46.06 -18.81 37.06
C GLN A 155 46.65 -20.22 37.10
N ASP A 156 46.68 -20.90 35.95
CA ASP A 156 47.28 -22.23 35.82
C ASP A 156 48.80 -22.17 36.07
N GLU A 157 49.49 -21.17 35.49
CA GLU A 157 50.93 -20.95 35.72
C GLU A 157 51.25 -20.65 37.20
N ILE A 158 50.44 -19.80 37.85
CA ILE A 158 50.58 -19.54 39.30
C ILE A 158 50.40 -20.84 40.09
N SER A 159 49.38 -21.63 39.77
CA SER A 159 49.11 -22.89 40.48
C SER A 159 50.26 -23.89 40.32
N GLU A 160 50.86 -23.99 39.12
CA GLU A 160 52.05 -24.81 38.90
C GLU A 160 53.26 -24.32 39.70
N LEU A 161 53.49 -23.02 39.76
CA LEU A 161 54.55 -22.42 40.57
C LEU A 161 54.31 -22.63 42.08
N GLU A 162 53.08 -22.54 42.56
CA GLU A 162 52.72 -22.85 43.94
C GLU A 162 53.02 -24.30 44.30
N ILE A 163 52.70 -25.25 43.42
CA ILE A 163 53.04 -26.67 43.60
C ILE A 163 54.56 -26.86 43.65
N SER A 164 55.29 -26.28 42.70
CA SER A 164 56.76 -26.38 42.61
C SER A 164 57.45 -25.77 43.83
N THR A 165 57.00 -24.60 44.29
CA THR A 165 57.53 -23.95 45.50
C THR A 165 57.22 -24.76 46.75
N PHE A 166 56.02 -25.30 46.88
CA PHE A 166 55.64 -26.20 47.98
C PHE A 166 56.51 -27.46 48.03
N ASP A 167 56.76 -28.10 46.89
CA ASP A 167 57.65 -29.27 46.80
C ASP A 167 59.09 -28.91 47.18
N ARG A 168 59.57 -27.73 46.76
CA ARG A 168 60.89 -27.21 47.19
C ARG A 168 60.94 -26.99 48.70
N PHE A 169 59.91 -26.38 49.29
CA PHE A 169 59.80 -26.21 50.75
C PHE A 169 59.81 -27.56 51.48
N LYS A 170 59.10 -28.57 50.96
CA LYS A 170 59.05 -29.92 51.53
C LYS A 170 60.42 -30.60 51.49
N SER A 171 61.16 -30.45 50.39
CA SER A 171 62.53 -30.95 50.25
C SER A 171 63.47 -30.31 51.29
N LEU A 172 63.48 -28.98 51.37
CA LEU A 172 64.25 -28.21 52.36
C LEU A 172 63.91 -28.62 53.80
N MET A 173 62.62 -28.83 54.11
CA MET A 173 62.19 -29.28 55.43
C MET A 173 62.75 -30.67 55.78
N ASN A 174 62.81 -31.58 54.81
CA ASN A 174 63.41 -32.91 54.99
C ASN A 174 64.92 -32.80 55.19
N GLU A 175 65.61 -31.95 54.44
CA GLU A 175 67.03 -31.68 54.61
C GLU A 175 67.33 -31.11 56.01
N ILE A 176 66.57 -30.12 56.48
CA ILE A 176 66.67 -29.59 57.84
C ILE A 176 66.46 -30.70 58.89
N LYS A 177 65.50 -31.61 58.68
CA LYS A 177 65.29 -32.76 59.57
C LYS A 177 66.50 -33.69 59.60
N LEU A 178 67.11 -33.97 58.45
CA LEU A 178 68.32 -34.80 58.34
C LEU A 178 69.52 -34.12 59.00
N LEU A 179 69.77 -32.83 58.74
CA LEU A 179 70.82 -32.04 59.39
C LEU A 179 70.63 -31.99 60.90
N ARG A 180 69.40 -31.85 61.40
CA ARG A 180 69.11 -31.93 62.84
C ARG A 180 69.45 -33.31 63.42
N LYS A 181 69.17 -34.40 62.72
CA LYS A 181 69.57 -35.76 63.14
C LYS A 181 71.09 -35.91 63.14
N ALA A 182 71.76 -35.47 62.07
CA ALA A 182 73.21 -35.48 61.97
C ALA A 182 73.87 -34.68 63.11
N ASN A 183 73.38 -33.47 63.39
CA ASN A 183 73.86 -32.66 64.52
C ASN A 183 73.62 -33.32 65.89
N LYS A 184 72.50 -34.03 66.09
CA LYS A 184 72.28 -34.83 67.30
C LYS A 184 73.28 -35.97 67.41
N ASN A 185 73.55 -36.68 66.33
CA ASN A 185 74.52 -37.77 66.30
C ASN A 185 75.94 -37.26 66.55
N LEU A 186 76.34 -36.15 65.91
CA LEU A 186 77.62 -35.48 66.16
C LEU A 186 77.76 -35.04 67.62
N ARG A 187 76.68 -34.54 68.24
CA ARG A 187 76.67 -34.23 69.68
C ARG A 187 76.88 -35.47 70.54
N ILE A 188 76.28 -36.61 70.21
CA ILE A 188 76.48 -37.87 70.93
C ILE A 188 77.93 -38.36 70.77
N ILE A 189 78.46 -38.37 69.54
CA ILE A 189 79.86 -38.75 69.26
C ILE A 189 80.82 -37.83 70.03
N SER A 190 80.58 -36.51 70.06
CA SER A 190 81.41 -35.58 70.85
C SER A 190 81.31 -35.82 72.37
N PHE A 191 80.19 -36.37 72.85
CA PHE A 191 80.00 -36.73 74.24
C PHE A 191 80.70 -38.05 74.58
N ASP A 192 80.68 -39.02 73.65
CA ASP A 192 81.39 -40.30 73.77
C ASP A 192 82.92 -40.12 73.63
N ASP A 193 83.41 -39.22 72.77
CA ASP A 193 84.82 -38.78 72.73
C ASP A 193 85.25 -38.09 74.04
N GLY A 194 84.32 -37.41 74.73
CA GLY A 194 84.54 -36.87 76.06
C GLY A 194 84.62 -37.97 77.14
N ASN A 195 83.94 -39.09 76.94
CA ASN A 195 83.91 -40.21 77.89
C ASN A 195 85.08 -41.20 77.71
N ILE A 196 85.63 -41.33 76.49
CA ILE A 196 86.86 -42.09 76.22
C ILE A 196 88.10 -41.34 76.74
N LYS A 197 88.03 -40.02 76.92
CA LYS A 197 89.07 -39.23 77.61
C LYS A 197 89.09 -39.40 79.14
N CYS A 198 88.04 -39.93 79.76
CA CYS A 198 87.98 -40.14 81.22
C CYS A 198 88.53 -41.50 81.71
N SER A 199 89.23 -42.27 80.86
CA SER A 199 89.94 -43.50 81.27
C SER A 199 91.43 -43.51 80.92
N ASN A 200 91.98 -42.42 80.37
CA ASN A 200 93.40 -42.26 80.03
C ASN A 200 93.98 -40.96 80.62
N ASP A 201 93.70 -40.69 81.90
CA ASP A 201 94.59 -39.85 82.72
C ASP A 201 95.69 -40.75 83.26
N CYS A 202 96.80 -40.86 82.52
CA CYS A 202 98.17 -41.19 82.97
C CYS A 202 99.07 -41.34 81.73
N ILE A 203 99.79 -40.28 81.34
CA ILE A 203 101.21 -40.27 80.92
C ILE A 203 101.55 -38.85 80.41
N ASP A 204 102.37 -38.19 81.23
CA ASP A 204 103.47 -37.26 80.94
C ASP A 204 103.30 -36.05 79.99
N ASP A 205 103.45 -34.87 80.62
CA ASP A 205 104.51 -33.89 80.36
C ASP A 205 104.91 -33.63 78.90
N ARG A 206 104.58 -32.42 78.39
CA ARG A 206 105.43 -31.23 78.54
C ARG A 206 105.02 -30.11 77.58
N SER A 207 105.02 -28.89 78.14
CA SER A 207 105.27 -27.60 77.47
C SER A 207 104.06 -26.74 77.03
N ILE A 208 103.56 -25.97 77.99
CA ILE A 208 103.61 -24.48 78.00
C ILE A 208 103.39 -23.80 76.64
N HIS A 209 102.21 -23.21 76.44
CA HIS A 209 102.09 -21.75 76.34
C HIS A 209 100.64 -21.29 76.58
N LEU A 210 100.53 -20.27 77.44
CA LEU A 210 99.31 -19.52 77.70
C LEU A 210 98.97 -18.60 76.52
N ASP A 211 97.66 -18.40 76.35
CA ASP A 211 96.96 -17.20 75.86
C ASP A 211 96.45 -17.09 74.41
N VAL A 212 95.11 -16.85 74.37
CA VAL A 212 94.28 -16.11 73.39
C VAL A 212 93.69 -16.87 72.18
N VAL A 213 92.48 -17.39 72.41
CA VAL A 213 91.20 -17.08 71.73
C VAL A 213 91.21 -16.69 70.24
N GLN A 214 90.37 -17.44 69.51
CA GLN A 214 89.58 -17.12 68.29
C GLN A 214 90.14 -17.43 66.90
N THR A 215 89.55 -18.51 66.37
CA THR A 215 89.09 -18.75 65.00
C THR A 215 88.74 -17.50 64.20
N ASN A 216 89.13 -17.47 62.92
CA ASN A 216 88.23 -17.11 61.81
C ASN A 216 88.92 -17.40 60.45
N SER A 217 88.34 -18.34 59.71
CA SER A 217 88.35 -18.32 58.23
C SER A 217 86.88 -18.40 57.81
N GLN A 218 86.30 -17.24 57.56
CA GLN A 218 85.03 -17.12 56.86
C GLN A 218 85.04 -15.80 56.10
N ASP A 219 85.66 -15.82 54.93
CA ASP A 219 85.46 -14.80 53.91
C ASP A 219 84.10 -15.07 53.25
N GLN A 220 83.11 -14.26 53.61
CA GLN A 220 82.17 -13.58 52.69
C GLN A 220 81.07 -12.89 53.52
N PHE A 221 80.66 -11.70 53.06
CA PHE A 221 79.74 -10.72 53.66
C PHE A 221 80.37 -9.72 54.63
N THR A 222 81.00 -8.71 54.05
CA THR A 222 81.25 -7.42 54.68
C THR A 222 79.93 -6.65 54.82
N VAL A 223 79.36 -6.69 56.03
CA VAL A 223 78.39 -5.68 56.51
C VAL A 223 79.03 -5.03 57.74
N SER A 224 79.04 -3.71 57.76
CA SER A 224 79.78 -2.85 58.70
C SER A 224 79.65 -3.29 60.16
N LEU A 225 80.80 -3.61 60.76
CA LEU A 225 80.96 -4.34 62.03
C LEU A 225 81.36 -3.41 63.19
N GLU A 226 80.99 -2.12 63.10
CA GLU A 226 81.32 -1.11 64.11
C GLU A 226 80.20 -0.88 65.14
N ASP A 227 78.93 -1.06 64.77
CA ASP A 227 77.80 -0.66 65.63
C ASP A 227 77.30 -1.76 66.59
N LEU A 228 77.74 -3.00 66.42
CA LEU A 228 77.29 -4.16 67.21
C LEU A 228 78.11 -4.42 68.49
N LYS A 229 79.20 -3.69 68.73
CA LYS A 229 80.09 -3.92 69.89
C LYS A 229 79.56 -3.35 71.22
N ASN A 230 78.48 -2.58 71.22
CA ASN A 230 77.97 -1.90 72.41
C ASN A 230 76.71 -2.54 73.04
N LEU A 231 76.30 -3.73 72.63
CA LEU A 231 75.08 -4.39 73.10
C LEU A 231 75.41 -5.66 73.90
N ASN A 232 75.33 -5.58 75.23
CA ASN A 232 75.82 -6.61 76.17
C ASN A 232 74.87 -7.80 76.40
N SER A 233 73.93 -8.10 75.48
CA SER A 233 73.06 -9.28 75.58
C SER A 233 72.53 -9.76 74.21
N PRO A 234 72.43 -11.08 73.96
CA PRO A 234 71.81 -11.63 72.73
C PRO A 234 70.34 -11.23 72.51
N ALA A 235 69.66 -10.72 73.54
CA ALA A 235 68.31 -10.16 73.41
C ALA A 235 68.32 -8.78 72.73
N ASP A 236 69.35 -7.97 72.96
CA ASP A 236 69.46 -6.61 72.44
C ASP A 236 69.85 -6.62 70.96
N VAL A 237 70.72 -7.55 70.56
CA VAL A 237 71.06 -7.79 69.15
C VAL A 237 69.83 -8.21 68.34
N ARG A 238 68.95 -9.05 68.90
CA ARG A 238 67.70 -9.46 68.23
C ARG A 238 66.70 -8.32 68.12
N LYS A 239 66.57 -7.47 69.14
CA LYS A 239 65.70 -6.29 69.08
C LYS A 239 66.15 -5.31 68.01
N HIS A 240 67.46 -5.04 67.92
CA HIS A 240 68.01 -4.19 66.87
C HIS A 240 67.80 -4.78 65.48
N LEU A 241 68.01 -6.09 65.28
CA LEU A 241 67.78 -6.71 63.97
C LEU A 241 66.30 -6.65 63.55
N ILE A 242 65.36 -6.89 64.48
CA ILE A 242 63.92 -6.75 64.20
C ILE A 242 63.58 -5.30 63.86
N HIS A 243 64.14 -4.33 64.59
CA HIS A 243 63.90 -2.91 64.32
C HIS A 243 64.45 -2.50 62.95
N SER A 244 65.66 -2.93 62.56
CA SER A 244 66.23 -2.61 61.24
C SER A 244 65.46 -3.27 60.10
N LEU A 245 65.02 -4.52 60.26
CA LEU A 245 64.17 -5.20 59.26
C LEU A 245 62.77 -4.57 59.15
N GLN A 246 62.25 -4.02 60.25
CA GLN A 246 61.01 -3.23 60.24
C GLN A 246 61.22 -1.88 59.57
N GLU A 247 62.32 -1.18 59.85
CA GLU A 247 62.68 0.09 59.18
C GLU A 247 62.87 -0.09 57.67
N GLU A 248 63.54 -1.15 57.23
CA GLU A 248 63.68 -1.48 55.80
C GLU A 248 62.31 -1.77 55.16
N ASN A 249 61.44 -2.57 55.80
CA ASN A 249 60.08 -2.82 55.31
C ASN A 249 59.23 -1.55 55.24
N HIS A 250 59.31 -0.67 56.25
CA HIS A 250 58.59 0.59 56.25
C HIS A 250 59.14 1.54 55.18
N SER A 251 60.46 1.53 54.94
CA SER A 251 61.10 2.30 53.87
C SER A 251 60.66 1.82 52.49
N GLU A 252 60.57 0.51 52.25
CA GLU A 252 60.07 -0.05 50.99
C GLU A 252 58.60 0.29 50.75
N GLN A 253 57.76 0.21 51.80
CA GLN A 253 56.35 0.60 51.70
C GLN A 253 56.17 2.09 51.40
N ILE A 254 56.98 2.97 52.00
CA ILE A 254 56.97 4.41 51.72
C ILE A 254 57.35 4.69 50.26
N LEU A 255 58.39 4.04 49.74
CA LEU A 255 58.80 4.19 48.33
C LEU A 255 57.71 3.75 47.36
N LEU A 256 56.99 2.65 47.67
CA LEU A 256 55.88 2.19 46.85
C LEU A 256 54.71 3.18 46.86
N LEU A 257 54.35 3.70 48.03
CA LEU A 257 53.32 4.73 48.21
C LEU A 257 53.67 6.04 47.49
N GLU A 258 54.94 6.44 47.49
CA GLU A 258 55.42 7.61 46.76
C GLU A 258 55.34 7.41 45.24
N ALA A 259 55.64 6.21 44.75
CA ALA A 259 55.51 5.87 43.33
C ALA A 259 54.03 5.89 42.88
N ASP A 260 53.13 5.29 43.66
CA ASP A 260 51.69 5.31 43.39
C ASP A 260 51.13 6.74 43.44
N TYR A 261 51.54 7.55 44.42
CA TYR A 261 51.16 8.95 44.51
C TYR A 261 51.61 9.75 43.28
N GLN A 262 52.82 9.52 42.81
CA GLN A 262 53.36 10.20 41.64
C GLN A 262 52.61 9.78 40.36
N GLN A 263 52.29 8.48 40.22
CA GLN A 263 51.47 7.99 39.11
C GLN A 263 50.06 8.60 39.12
N LEU A 264 49.40 8.65 40.27
CA LEU A 264 48.07 9.28 40.41
C LEU A 264 48.12 10.78 40.09
N LYS A 265 49.19 11.45 40.48
CA LYS A 265 49.41 12.87 40.16
C LYS A 265 49.57 13.10 38.65
N ASP A 266 50.34 12.25 37.98
CA ASP A 266 50.54 12.34 36.52
C ASP A 266 49.23 12.04 35.77
N GLN A 267 48.45 11.05 36.21
CA GLN A 267 47.10 10.77 35.67
C GLN A 267 46.15 11.95 35.87
N ASN A 268 46.16 12.59 37.04
CA ASN A 268 45.30 13.75 37.31
C ASN A 268 45.68 14.96 36.42
N ASN A 269 46.98 15.17 36.18
CA ASN A 269 47.46 16.19 35.26
C ASN A 269 47.01 15.92 33.81
N GLN A 270 47.06 14.67 33.36
CA GLN A 270 46.56 14.27 32.04
C GLN A 270 45.06 14.54 31.90
N LEU A 271 44.25 14.09 32.86
CA LEU A 271 42.81 14.33 32.86
C LEU A 271 42.46 15.83 32.90
N THR A 272 43.23 16.62 33.63
CA THR A 272 43.05 18.08 33.68
C THR A 272 43.31 18.73 32.31
N ASN A 273 44.34 18.28 31.60
CA ASN A 273 44.63 18.76 30.25
C ASN A 273 43.54 18.34 29.25
N ASP A 274 43.07 17.10 29.33
CA ASP A 274 42.00 16.60 28.45
C ASP A 274 40.69 17.36 28.68
N LEU A 275 40.33 17.63 29.95
CA LEU A 275 39.17 18.46 30.30
C LEU A 275 39.32 19.89 29.76
N TRP A 276 40.52 20.47 29.82
CA TRP A 276 40.76 21.80 29.26
C TRP A 276 40.59 21.81 27.74
N MET A 277 41.15 20.83 27.02
CA MET A 277 41.01 20.70 25.57
C MET A 277 39.55 20.46 25.14
N ALA A 278 38.82 19.60 25.86
CA ALA A 278 37.41 19.35 25.60
C ALA A 278 36.57 20.62 25.79
N ASN A 279 36.81 21.38 26.86
CA ASN A 279 36.13 22.65 27.11
C ASN A 279 36.44 23.68 26.02
N GLN A 280 37.70 23.77 25.56
CA GLN A 280 38.07 24.64 24.45
C GLN A 280 37.32 24.26 23.17
N LYS A 281 37.19 22.96 22.89
CA LYS A 281 36.45 22.47 21.71
C LYS A 281 34.96 22.78 21.79
N ILE A 282 34.37 22.66 22.97
CA ILE A 282 32.96 23.03 23.22
C ILE A 282 32.75 24.52 22.94
N LEU A 283 33.66 25.39 23.40
CA LEU A 283 33.57 26.83 23.15
C LEU A 283 33.64 27.17 21.65
N GLU A 284 34.56 26.55 20.91
CA GLU A 284 34.65 26.71 19.46
C GLU A 284 33.39 26.25 18.72
N LEU A 285 32.88 25.07 19.06
CA LEU A 285 31.65 24.54 18.46
C LEU A 285 30.46 25.46 18.74
N ASN A 286 30.32 25.94 19.97
CA ASN A 286 29.26 26.88 20.33
C ASN A 286 29.37 28.22 19.59
N ALA A 287 30.58 28.73 19.35
CA ALA A 287 30.78 29.93 18.53
C ALA A 287 30.34 29.69 17.08
N THR A 288 30.76 28.59 16.46
CA THR A 288 30.36 28.26 15.07
C THR A 288 28.85 28.02 14.93
N LEU A 289 28.21 27.36 15.91
CA LEU A 289 26.76 27.17 15.93
C LEU A 289 26.02 28.51 16.02
N LYS A 290 26.50 29.43 16.86
CA LYS A 290 25.92 30.76 16.99
C LYS A 290 26.05 31.56 15.68
N ASP A 291 27.20 31.50 15.02
CA ASP A 291 27.44 32.20 13.75
C ASP A 291 26.56 31.63 12.63
N THR A 292 26.44 30.30 12.51
CA THR A 292 25.54 29.68 11.52
C THR A 292 24.07 29.98 11.78
N THR A 293 23.63 29.98 13.05
CA THR A 293 22.24 30.30 13.42
C THR A 293 21.92 31.75 13.08
N THR A 294 22.81 32.69 13.39
CA THR A 294 22.62 34.10 13.04
C THR A 294 22.66 34.35 11.54
N LEU A 295 23.44 33.59 10.76
CA LEU A 295 23.41 33.66 9.29
C LEU A 295 22.10 33.13 8.70
N VAL A 296 21.53 32.06 9.26
CA VAL A 296 20.24 31.50 8.83
C VAL A 296 19.09 32.46 9.16
N ASP A 297 19.11 33.07 10.35
CA ASP A 297 18.09 34.03 10.78
C ASP A 297 18.18 35.38 10.06
N ASN A 298 19.38 35.81 9.65
CA ASN A 298 19.60 37.05 8.89
C ASN A 298 19.56 36.85 7.36
N SER A 299 19.39 35.61 6.87
CA SER A 299 19.27 35.35 5.44
C SER A 299 17.90 35.83 4.94
N THR A 300 17.91 36.97 4.23
CA THR A 300 16.73 37.57 3.61
C THR A 300 16.03 36.60 2.65
N GLU A 301 16.78 35.71 2.00
CA GLU A 301 16.23 34.68 1.10
C GLU A 301 15.37 33.66 1.86
N VAL A 302 15.79 33.21 3.05
CA VAL A 302 15.00 32.28 3.87
C VAL A 302 13.74 32.96 4.39
N ALA A 303 13.84 34.23 4.78
CA ALA A 303 12.68 35.02 5.22
C ALA A 303 11.67 35.25 4.08
N ASP A 304 12.14 35.53 2.86
CA ASP A 304 11.29 35.75 1.70
C ASP A 304 10.67 34.44 1.18
N LEU A 305 11.40 33.33 1.22
CA LEU A 305 10.85 31.99 0.97
C LEU A 305 9.76 31.62 1.98
N LYS A 306 9.96 31.89 3.27
CA LYS A 306 8.93 31.67 4.31
C LYS A 306 7.67 32.51 4.05
N LYS A 307 7.82 33.78 3.64
CA LYS A 307 6.67 34.62 3.27
C LYS A 307 5.96 34.11 2.02
N SER A 308 6.70 33.69 1.00
CA SER A 308 6.15 33.12 -0.23
C SER A 308 5.38 31.83 0.04
N LEU A 309 5.93 30.95 0.88
CA LEU A 309 5.27 29.72 1.32
C LEU A 309 3.98 30.00 2.09
N ASN A 310 4.00 30.92 3.05
CA ASN A 310 2.81 31.30 3.81
C ASN A 310 1.72 31.92 2.91
N TYR A 311 2.13 32.71 1.91
CA TYR A 311 1.19 33.26 0.93
C TYR A 311 0.54 32.15 0.10
N ALA A 312 1.33 31.19 -0.41
CA ALA A 312 0.82 30.05 -1.15
C ALA A 312 -0.14 29.20 -0.29
N MET A 313 0.21 28.92 0.96
CA MET A 313 -0.65 28.20 1.90
C MET A 313 -2.00 28.89 2.09
N SER A 314 -2.01 30.22 2.28
CA SER A 314 -3.25 30.98 2.45
C SER A 314 -4.13 30.96 1.18
N GLN A 315 -3.53 30.95 -0.01
CA GLN A 315 -4.27 30.80 -1.27
C GLN A 315 -4.93 29.42 -1.36
N TYR A 316 -4.19 28.35 -1.04
CA TYR A 316 -4.74 26.99 -1.03
C TYR A 316 -5.87 26.82 -0.01
N GLU A 317 -5.76 27.42 1.18
CA GLU A 317 -6.82 27.41 2.18
C GLU A 317 -8.10 28.11 1.67
N GLN A 318 -7.96 29.27 1.04
CA GLN A 318 -9.10 29.99 0.46
C GLN A 318 -9.77 29.19 -0.67
N GLU A 319 -8.97 28.55 -1.53
CA GLU A 319 -9.47 27.74 -2.63
C GLU A 319 -10.16 26.46 -2.13
N SER A 320 -9.62 25.83 -1.08
CA SER A 320 -10.26 24.70 -0.39
C SER A 320 -11.62 25.09 0.20
N ILE A 321 -11.73 26.25 0.85
CA ILE A 321 -13.00 26.75 1.39
C ILE A 321 -14.00 27.01 0.26
N ARG A 322 -13.55 27.60 -0.86
CA ARG A 322 -14.39 27.88 -2.02
C ARG A 322 -14.92 26.60 -2.65
N MET A 323 -14.07 25.59 -2.85
CA MET A 323 -14.48 24.29 -3.37
C MET A 323 -15.47 23.60 -2.42
N GLN A 324 -15.24 23.65 -1.11
CA GLN A 324 -16.17 23.09 -0.12
C GLN A 324 -17.55 23.75 -0.18
N SER A 325 -17.61 25.08 -0.37
CA SER A 325 -18.88 25.80 -0.55
C SER A 325 -19.63 25.33 -1.81
N GLN A 326 -18.93 25.13 -2.92
CA GLN A 326 -19.53 24.64 -4.16
C GLN A 326 -20.04 23.21 -4.02
N ILE A 327 -19.29 22.33 -3.35
CA ILE A 327 -19.73 20.96 -3.04
C ILE A 327 -21.02 20.99 -2.23
N ASN A 328 -21.09 21.81 -1.19
CA ASN A 328 -22.29 21.92 -0.35
C ASN A 328 -23.50 22.43 -1.14
N GLU A 329 -23.32 23.41 -2.04
CA GLU A 329 -24.39 23.90 -2.93
C GLU A 329 -24.88 22.82 -3.90
N LEU A 330 -23.97 22.04 -4.48
CA LEU A 330 -24.32 20.93 -5.38
C LEU A 330 -25.03 19.80 -4.62
N GLN A 331 -24.59 19.47 -3.41
CA GLN A 331 -25.26 18.50 -2.54
C GLN A 331 -26.70 18.93 -2.22
N GLN A 332 -26.90 20.22 -1.89
CA GLN A 332 -28.23 20.74 -1.63
C GLN A 332 -29.13 20.68 -2.87
N LYS A 333 -28.60 20.99 -4.07
CA LYS A 333 -29.35 20.86 -5.32
C LYS A 333 -29.71 19.41 -5.62
N LEU A 334 -28.79 18.48 -5.39
CA LEU A 334 -29.04 17.05 -5.58
C LEU A 334 -30.17 16.58 -4.65
N GLU A 335 -30.10 16.92 -3.37
CA GLU A 335 -31.14 16.56 -2.39
C GLU A 335 -32.53 17.11 -2.78
N MET A 336 -32.59 18.34 -3.28
CA MET A 336 -33.84 18.93 -3.80
C MET A 336 -34.37 18.17 -5.04
N THR A 337 -33.49 17.76 -5.96
CA THR A 337 -33.91 16.98 -7.14
C THR A 337 -34.36 15.57 -6.78
N GLU A 338 -33.72 14.93 -5.80
CA GLU A 338 -34.13 13.62 -5.28
C GLU A 338 -35.50 13.69 -4.62
N GLN A 339 -35.76 14.74 -3.83
CA GLN A 339 -37.09 14.98 -3.26
C GLN A 339 -38.15 15.16 -4.36
N GLN A 340 -37.86 15.94 -5.40
CA GLN A 340 -38.77 16.09 -6.54
C GLN A 340 -39.02 14.77 -7.28
N LEU A 341 -37.99 13.95 -7.46
CA LEU A 341 -38.11 12.64 -8.11
C LEU A 341 -39.03 11.71 -7.29
N THR A 342 -38.82 11.63 -5.98
CA THR A 342 -39.67 10.81 -5.10
C THR A 342 -41.13 11.27 -5.09
N GLU A 343 -41.39 12.58 -5.17
CA GLU A 343 -42.75 13.12 -5.28
C GLU A 343 -43.40 12.74 -6.62
N LYS A 344 -42.64 12.79 -7.73
CA LYS A 344 -43.12 12.36 -9.06
C LYS A 344 -43.39 10.86 -9.10
N ASP A 345 -42.53 10.05 -8.51
CA ASP A 345 -42.71 8.60 -8.41
C ASP A 345 -43.97 8.25 -7.60
N ALA A 346 -44.21 8.96 -6.48
CA ALA A 346 -45.44 8.79 -5.71
C ALA A 346 -46.69 9.16 -6.52
N LEU A 347 -46.62 10.23 -7.33
CA LEU A 347 -47.71 10.63 -8.22
C LEU A 347 -47.95 9.58 -9.31
N LEU A 348 -46.89 9.01 -9.89
CA LEU A 348 -46.98 7.94 -10.89
C LEU A 348 -47.61 6.67 -10.31
N MET A 349 -47.22 6.27 -9.09
CA MET A 349 -47.83 5.13 -8.40
C MET A 349 -49.32 5.34 -8.19
N LYS A 350 -49.72 6.53 -7.72
CA LYS A 350 -51.13 6.87 -7.57
C LYS A 350 -51.90 6.83 -8.89
N LYS A 351 -51.28 7.29 -9.99
CA LYS A 351 -51.89 7.23 -11.32
C LYS A 351 -52.01 5.80 -11.85
N ALA A 352 -51.03 4.94 -11.58
CA ALA A 352 -51.10 3.52 -11.90
C ALA A 352 -52.26 2.84 -11.16
N GLU A 353 -52.43 3.12 -9.86
CA GLU A 353 -53.56 2.61 -9.08
C GLU A 353 -54.92 3.10 -9.62
N GLU A 354 -55.02 4.36 -10.03
CA GLU A 354 -56.23 4.91 -10.67
C GLU A 354 -56.54 4.20 -11.99
N ILE A 355 -55.52 3.93 -12.82
CA ILE A 355 -55.67 3.19 -14.08
C ILE A 355 -56.12 1.75 -13.81
N ASP A 356 -55.48 1.04 -12.89
CA ASP A 356 -55.84 -0.32 -12.49
C ASP A 356 -57.29 -0.41 -11.99
N ALA A 357 -57.73 0.60 -11.21
CA ALA A 357 -59.11 0.69 -10.75
C ALA A 357 -60.08 0.89 -11.92
N LEU A 358 -59.76 1.83 -12.83
CA LEU A 358 -60.57 2.10 -14.03
C LEU A 358 -60.66 0.87 -14.93
N GLU A 359 -59.56 0.15 -15.17
CA GLU A 359 -59.54 -1.07 -15.96
C GLU A 359 -60.48 -2.14 -15.38
N LYS A 360 -60.46 -2.35 -14.05
CA LYS A 360 -61.38 -3.27 -13.37
C LYS A 360 -62.84 -2.84 -13.55
N TYR A 361 -63.14 -1.54 -13.43
CA TYR A 361 -64.49 -1.03 -13.68
C TYR A 361 -64.93 -1.26 -15.14
N TYR A 362 -64.08 -0.95 -16.12
CA TYR A 362 -64.38 -1.16 -17.54
C TYR A 362 -64.59 -2.64 -17.87
N LEU A 363 -63.79 -3.55 -17.29
CA LEU A 363 -63.97 -4.99 -17.44
C LEU A 363 -65.36 -5.44 -16.97
N GLN A 364 -65.81 -4.94 -15.81
CA GLN A 364 -67.14 -5.27 -15.28
C GLN A 364 -68.26 -4.77 -16.20
N TYR A 365 -68.14 -3.56 -16.76
CA TYR A 365 -69.12 -3.05 -17.73
C TYR A 365 -69.14 -3.89 -19.01
N LEU A 366 -67.97 -4.31 -19.51
CA LEU A 366 -67.86 -5.20 -20.67
C LEU A 366 -68.48 -6.57 -20.40
N GLU A 367 -68.29 -7.14 -19.21
CA GLU A 367 -68.94 -8.40 -18.81
C GLU A 367 -70.46 -8.27 -18.72
N LYS A 368 -70.95 -7.18 -18.11
CA LYS A 368 -72.39 -6.87 -18.06
C LYS A 368 -72.97 -6.75 -19.48
N ALA A 369 -72.32 -6.01 -20.37
CA ALA A 369 -72.73 -5.88 -21.77
C ALA A 369 -72.74 -7.24 -22.50
N LYS A 370 -71.69 -8.05 -22.34
CA LYS A 370 -71.62 -9.42 -22.87
C LYS A 370 -72.78 -10.29 -22.35
N MET A 371 -73.13 -10.16 -21.07
CA MET A 371 -74.23 -10.93 -20.46
C MET A 371 -75.59 -10.49 -21.00
N ILE A 372 -75.82 -9.19 -21.15
CA ILE A 372 -77.06 -8.67 -21.77
C ILE A 372 -77.18 -9.13 -23.21
N ILE A 373 -76.11 -9.07 -24.02
CA ILE A 373 -76.11 -9.59 -25.39
C ILE A 373 -76.47 -11.09 -25.41
N ARG A 374 -75.90 -11.89 -24.50
CA ARG A 374 -76.26 -13.32 -24.36
C ARG A 374 -77.73 -13.53 -23.98
N GLN A 375 -78.32 -12.66 -23.16
CA GLN A 375 -79.73 -12.76 -22.75
C GLN A 375 -80.69 -12.29 -23.84
N MET A 376 -80.32 -11.27 -24.61
CA MET A 376 -81.13 -10.70 -25.69
C MET A 376 -81.15 -11.59 -26.94
N ASP A 377 -80.23 -12.54 -27.07
CA ASP A 377 -80.14 -13.42 -28.23
C ASP A 377 -80.20 -14.92 -27.81
N PRO A 378 -81.39 -15.45 -27.40
CA PRO A 378 -81.53 -16.83 -26.94
C PRO A 378 -81.16 -17.88 -28.01
N HIS A 379 -81.18 -17.48 -29.28
CA HIS A 379 -80.87 -18.32 -30.43
C HIS A 379 -79.38 -18.31 -30.83
N SER A 380 -78.58 -17.40 -30.25
CA SER A 380 -77.12 -17.36 -30.40
C SER A 380 -76.39 -18.24 -29.37
N SER A 381 -77.12 -18.92 -28.47
CA SER A 381 -76.52 -19.95 -27.64
C SER A 381 -75.82 -20.98 -28.52
N HIS A 382 -74.51 -21.14 -28.32
CA HIS A 382 -73.68 -22.09 -29.05
C HIS A 382 -74.29 -23.51 -29.09
N SER A 383 -75.15 -23.84 -28.12
CA SER A 383 -75.97 -25.05 -28.04
C SER A 383 -77.08 -25.14 -29.11
N PHE A 384 -77.83 -24.06 -29.36
CA PHE A 384 -78.91 -24.03 -30.36
C PHE A 384 -78.36 -24.09 -31.79
N ILE A 385 -77.28 -23.34 -32.06
CA ILE A 385 -76.58 -23.37 -33.35
C ILE A 385 -76.03 -24.78 -33.61
N ASN A 386 -75.39 -25.41 -32.61
CA ASN A 386 -74.90 -26.79 -32.75
C ASN A 386 -76.01 -27.82 -33.01
N ARG A 387 -77.17 -27.71 -32.35
CA ARG A 387 -78.31 -28.59 -32.63
C ARG A 387 -78.88 -28.39 -34.04
N LYS A 388 -78.95 -27.14 -34.51
CA LYS A 388 -79.42 -26.84 -35.87
C LYS A 388 -78.45 -27.36 -36.93
N VAL A 389 -77.14 -27.21 -36.71
CA VAL A 389 -76.08 -27.76 -37.56
C VAL A 389 -76.16 -29.30 -37.61
N GLN A 390 -76.31 -29.97 -36.47
CA GLN A 390 -76.49 -31.43 -36.43
C GLN A 390 -77.75 -31.90 -37.19
N SER A 391 -78.87 -31.18 -37.02
CA SER A 391 -80.11 -31.46 -37.76
C SER A 391 -79.93 -31.31 -39.28
N LEU A 392 -79.24 -30.27 -39.73
CA LEU A 392 -78.95 -30.04 -41.15
C LEU A 392 -77.99 -31.08 -41.72
N GLN A 393 -76.97 -31.50 -40.95
CA GLN A 393 -76.07 -32.59 -41.34
C GLN A 393 -76.82 -33.92 -41.52
N GLN A 394 -77.76 -34.26 -40.63
CA GLN A 394 -78.60 -35.45 -40.80
C GLN A 394 -79.46 -35.39 -42.06
N GLN A 395 -80.11 -34.26 -42.31
CA GLN A 395 -80.92 -34.07 -43.53
C GLN A 395 -80.08 -34.17 -44.80
N LEU A 396 -78.86 -33.62 -44.79
CA LEU A 396 -77.94 -33.72 -45.92
C LEU A 396 -77.53 -35.18 -46.18
N ASN A 397 -77.23 -35.94 -45.12
CA ASN A 397 -76.89 -37.35 -45.22
C ASN A 397 -78.05 -38.19 -45.78
N GLU A 398 -79.28 -37.93 -45.35
CA GLU A 398 -80.46 -38.59 -45.92
C GLU A 398 -80.68 -38.25 -47.40
N LYS A 399 -80.48 -36.98 -47.78
CA LYS A 399 -80.58 -36.54 -49.18
C LYS A 399 -79.50 -37.19 -50.04
N ASN A 400 -78.26 -37.26 -49.56
CA ASN A 400 -77.17 -37.95 -50.25
C ASN A 400 -77.43 -39.46 -50.39
N ARG A 401 -78.01 -40.10 -49.37
CA ARG A 401 -78.42 -41.51 -49.46
C ARG A 401 -79.50 -41.71 -50.52
N ARG A 402 -80.51 -40.84 -50.57
CA ARG A 402 -81.56 -40.87 -51.61
C ARG A 402 -81.00 -40.61 -53.00
N LEU A 403 -80.05 -39.69 -53.15
CA LEU A 403 -79.33 -39.46 -54.41
C LEU A 403 -78.61 -40.73 -54.84
N CYS A 404 -77.89 -41.39 -53.94
CA CYS A 404 -77.18 -42.64 -54.24
C CYS A 404 -78.15 -43.78 -54.62
N GLU A 405 -79.32 -43.86 -54.00
CA GLU A 405 -80.38 -44.80 -54.38
C GLU A 405 -81.00 -44.49 -55.75
N LEU A 406 -81.21 -43.21 -56.07
CA LEU A 406 -81.68 -42.75 -57.37
C LEU A 406 -80.63 -43.01 -58.45
N GLU A 407 -79.35 -42.74 -58.19
CA GLU A 407 -78.24 -43.09 -59.07
C GLU A 407 -78.17 -44.59 -59.31
N LYS A 408 -78.29 -45.43 -58.27
CA LYS A 408 -78.38 -46.90 -58.44
C LYS A 408 -79.58 -47.32 -59.28
N LYS A 409 -80.75 -46.70 -59.11
CA LYS A 409 -81.93 -46.95 -59.94
C LYS A 409 -81.73 -46.47 -61.38
N ASN A 410 -81.04 -45.35 -61.59
CA ASN A 410 -80.71 -44.83 -62.92
C ASN A 410 -79.70 -45.74 -63.62
N MET A 411 -78.65 -46.18 -62.92
CA MET A 411 -77.67 -47.16 -63.42
C MET A 411 -78.32 -48.51 -63.76
N ARG A 412 -79.35 -48.93 -63.02
CA ARG A 412 -80.16 -50.11 -63.38
C ARG A 412 -81.04 -49.88 -64.60
N LYS A 413 -81.54 -48.66 -64.82
CA LYS A 413 -82.32 -48.27 -66.01
C LYS A 413 -81.49 -48.19 -67.29
N TYR A 414 -80.20 -47.85 -67.20
CA TYR A 414 -79.29 -47.75 -68.35
C TYR A 414 -78.34 -48.95 -68.53
N LYS A 415 -78.52 -50.04 -67.78
CA LYS A 415 -77.90 -51.33 -68.13
C LYS A 415 -78.67 -51.95 -69.29
N LEU A 416 -78.32 -51.55 -70.52
CA LEU A 416 -78.56 -52.39 -71.70
C LEU A 416 -77.57 -53.58 -71.70
N PRO A 417 -77.99 -54.74 -72.23
CA PRO A 417 -77.19 -55.96 -72.26
C PRO A 417 -75.98 -55.79 -73.18
N VAL A 418 -74.79 -56.09 -72.67
CA VAL A 418 -73.61 -56.30 -73.51
C VAL A 418 -73.79 -57.65 -74.20
N MET A 419 -74.25 -57.61 -75.44
CA MET A 419 -74.12 -58.71 -76.39
C MET A 419 -72.62 -58.86 -76.70
N ILE A 420 -72.04 -59.98 -76.29
CA ILE A 420 -70.75 -60.46 -76.80
C ILE A 420 -71.10 -61.52 -77.85
N GLU A 421 -70.94 -61.18 -79.13
CA GLU A 421 -70.88 -62.13 -80.24
C GLU A 421 -69.41 -62.53 -80.48
N GLY A 422 -69.14 -63.84 -80.49
CA GLY A 422 -68.30 -64.51 -81.50
C GLY A 422 -66.79 -64.75 -81.25
N ASN A 423 -66.42 -66.04 -81.30
CA ASN A 423 -65.10 -66.67 -81.61
C ASN A 423 -63.99 -66.55 -80.54
N ASP A 424 -63.29 -67.58 -80.08
CA ASP A 424 -63.01 -68.98 -80.50
C ASP A 424 -63.05 -69.93 -79.28
#